data_AF-A0A9D4H013-F1
#
_entry.id   AF-A0A9D4H013-F1
#
_cell.length_a   1.000
_cell.length_b   1.000
_cell.length_c   1.000
_cell.angle_alpha   90.00
_cell.angle_beta   90.00
_cell.angle_gamma   90.00
#
_symmetry.space_group_name_H-M   'P 1'
#
loop_
_entity.id
_entity.type
_entity.pdbx_description
1 polymer ?
#
loop_
_entity_poly.entity_id
_entity_poly.type
_entity_poly.pdbx_seq_one_letter_code
_entity_poly.pdbx_strand_id
1 'polypeptide(L)'
;MLLLLLLLLLLLLLLLLLLLLLLLLLLLLLLLLLLLLPLLLLLLLLLLLLLLLLVLLLLVLLPPPPPPPPPRLLLLLLLQLPLLLLLLPLLLLLLLLLLLPLLLLLLLLLLLLLLLLLLLLLLLLLLLLLLLLLLLLLLLLLLLLLLLLLLLLLLLLLLLLLHHHHHHHHHSQ
;
A
#
# COMPACT_ATOMS: atom_id res chain seq x y z
N MET A 1 -14.98 -35.36 0.92
CA MET A 1 -13.52 -35.21 1.04
C MET A 1 -12.94 -34.17 0.09
N LEU A 2 -13.21 -34.23 -1.23
CA LEU A 2 -12.61 -33.30 -2.21
C LEU A 2 -12.89 -31.81 -1.92
N LEU A 3 -14.13 -31.45 -1.55
CA LEU A 3 -14.51 -30.08 -1.17
C LEU A 3 -13.71 -29.55 0.03
N LEU A 4 -13.53 -30.39 1.05
CA LEU A 4 -12.77 -30.04 2.26
C LEU A 4 -11.29 -29.79 1.92
N LEU A 5 -10.70 -30.63 1.07
CA LEU A 5 -9.32 -30.48 0.62
C LEU A 5 -9.14 -29.19 -0.18
N LEU A 6 -10.08 -28.87 -1.07
CA LEU A 6 -10.08 -27.62 -1.84
C LEU A 6 -10.16 -26.41 -0.91
N LEU A 7 -11.05 -26.43 0.08
CA LEU A 7 -11.20 -25.35 1.05
C LEU A 7 -9.96 -25.17 1.96
N LEU A 8 -9.31 -26.27 2.33
CA LEU A 8 -8.05 -26.23 3.09
C LEU A 8 -6.91 -25.63 2.26
N LEU A 9 -6.72 -26.11 1.03
CA LEU A 9 -5.70 -25.59 0.11
C LEU A 9 -5.87 -24.09 -0.11
N LEU A 10 -7.13 -23.67 -0.21
CA LEU A 10 -7.49 -22.28 -0.39
C LEU A 10 -7.18 -21.41 0.83
N LEU A 11 -7.55 -21.87 2.01
CA LEU A 11 -7.23 -21.18 3.26
C LEU A 11 -5.71 -21.02 3.41
N LEU A 12 -4.96 -22.07 3.07
CA LEU A 12 -3.49 -22.03 3.06
C LEU A 12 -2.95 -20.99 2.08
N LEU A 13 -3.51 -20.92 0.86
CA LEU A 13 -3.12 -19.93 -0.14
C LEU A 13 -3.39 -18.50 0.36
N LEU A 14 -4.56 -18.26 0.94
CA LEU A 14 -4.92 -16.96 1.51
C LEU A 14 -3.96 -16.57 2.65
N LEU A 15 -3.66 -17.49 3.56
CA LEU A 15 -2.73 -17.28 4.65
C LEU A 15 -1.32 -16.96 4.15
N LEU A 16 -0.83 -17.72 3.16
CA LEU A 16 0.47 -17.48 2.54
C LEU A 16 0.53 -16.09 1.90
N LEU A 17 -0.53 -15.68 1.20
CA LEU A 17 -0.60 -14.38 0.56
C LEU A 17 -0.68 -13.24 1.59
N LEU A 18 -1.40 -13.43 2.69
CA LEU A 18 -1.42 -12.49 3.81
C LEU A 18 -0.03 -12.35 4.45
N LEU A 19 0.67 -13.46 4.66
CA LEU A 19 2.04 -13.47 5.19
C LEU A 19 3.00 -12.74 4.25
N LEU A 20 2.88 -12.97 2.94
CA LEU A 20 3.65 -12.28 1.91
C LEU A 20 3.39 -10.78 1.93
N LEU A 21 2.12 -10.37 2.05
CA LEU A 21 1.73 -8.96 2.18
C LEU A 21 2.36 -8.32 3.43
N LEU A 22 2.31 -9.01 4.57
CA LEU A 22 2.92 -8.54 5.82
C LEU A 22 4.44 -8.38 5.68
N LEU A 23 5.11 -9.38 5.09
CA LEU A 23 6.54 -9.34 4.84
C LEU A 23 6.91 -8.19 3.91
N LEU A 24 6.14 -7.99 2.84
CA LEU A 24 6.33 -6.88 1.91
C LEU A 24 6.19 -5.55 2.64
N LEU A 25 5.15 -5.38 3.47
CA LEU A 25 4.93 -4.19 4.27
C LEU A 25 6.10 -3.92 5.23
N LEU A 26 6.62 -4.96 5.89
CA LEU A 26 7.77 -4.85 6.79
C LEU A 26 9.03 -4.44 6.04
N LEU A 27 9.32 -5.07 4.91
CA LEU A 27 10.47 -4.75 4.06
C LEU A 27 10.41 -3.30 3.59
N LEU A 28 9.21 -2.87 3.22
CA LEU A 28 8.89 -1.53 2.74
C LEU A 28 9.05 -0.48 3.84
N LEU A 29 8.61 -0.78 5.05
CA LEU A 29 8.87 0.05 6.23
C LEU A 29 10.37 0.15 6.53
N LEU A 30 11.11 -0.96 6.45
CA LEU A 30 12.55 -0.98 6.66
C LEU A 30 13.29 -0.15 5.61
N LEU A 31 12.91 -0.29 4.34
CA LEU A 31 13.46 0.50 3.24
C LEU A 31 13.19 2.00 3.44
N LEU A 32 11.97 2.36 3.84
CA LEU A 32 11.61 3.73 4.17
C LEU A 32 12.48 4.28 5.29
N LEU A 33 12.67 3.52 6.38
CA LEU A 33 13.52 3.90 7.49
C LEU A 33 14.98 4.09 7.05
N LEU A 34 15.50 3.17 6.24
CA LEU A 34 16.86 3.22 5.70
C LEU A 34 17.08 4.45 4.81
N LEU A 35 16.07 4.85 4.02
CA LEU A 35 16.12 6.06 3.20
C LEU A 35 15.95 7.35 4.02
N LEU A 36 15.10 7.32 5.03
CA LEU A 36 14.77 8.49 5.85
C LEU A 36 15.93 8.86 6.78
N LEU A 37 16.66 7.89 7.33
CA LEU A 37 17.78 8.14 8.25
C LEU A 37 18.88 9.06 7.67
N PRO A 38 19.51 8.76 6.52
CA PRO A 38 20.53 9.64 5.95
C PRO A 38 19.95 10.98 5.51
N LEU A 39 18.70 11.02 5.05
CA LEU A 39 18.01 12.25 4.67
C LEU A 39 17.77 13.16 5.88
N LEU A 40 17.41 12.59 7.03
CA LEU A 40 17.23 13.31 8.29
C LEU A 40 18.57 13.85 8.79
N LEU A 41 19.66 13.08 8.70
CA LEU A 41 21.00 13.55 9.03
C LEU A 41 21.46 14.69 8.12
N LEU A 42 21.21 14.58 6.80
CA LEU A 42 21.49 15.64 5.83
C LEU A 42 20.68 16.90 6.16
N LEU A 43 19.39 16.75 6.46
CA LEU A 43 18.51 17.86 6.81
C LEU A 43 18.97 18.56 8.10
N LEU A 44 19.36 17.80 9.12
CA LEU A 44 19.93 18.34 10.36
C LEU A 44 21.21 19.15 10.07
N LEU A 45 22.11 18.62 9.24
CA LEU A 45 23.35 19.28 8.84
C LEU A 45 23.07 20.58 8.09
N LEU A 46 22.17 20.55 7.10
CA LEU A 46 21.76 21.72 6.33
C LEU A 46 21.09 22.78 7.20
N LEU A 47 20.25 22.37 8.16
CA LEU A 47 19.62 23.27 9.13
C LEU A 47 20.65 23.96 10.02
N LEU A 48 21.64 23.20 10.51
CA LEU A 48 22.74 23.76 11.31
C LEU A 48 23.54 24.79 10.49
N LEU A 49 23.83 24.48 9.22
CA LEU A 49 24.52 25.40 8.32
C LEU A 49 23.68 26.67 8.07
N LEU A 50 22.36 26.52 7.85
CA LEU A 50 21.44 27.64 7.69
C LEU A 50 21.42 28.52 8.95
N LEU A 51 21.36 27.91 10.13
CA LEU A 51 21.38 28.64 11.41
C LEU A 51 22.69 29.42 11.57
N LEU A 52 23.83 28.80 11.26
CA LEU A 52 25.13 29.46 11.29
C LEU A 52 25.18 30.66 10.33
N LEU A 53 24.68 30.48 9.11
CA LEU A 53 24.57 31.53 8.09
C LEU A 53 23.69 32.68 8.58
N LEU A 54 22.56 32.37 9.21
CA LEU A 54 21.63 33.35 9.76
C LEU A 54 22.24 34.13 10.92
N VAL A 55 22.97 33.45 11.82
CA VAL A 55 23.70 34.12 12.91
C VAL A 55 24.76 35.05 12.33
N LEU A 56 25.52 34.60 11.32
CA LEU A 56 26.50 35.43 10.64
C LEU A 56 25.85 36.65 9.96
N LEU A 57 24.71 36.45 9.30
CA LEU A 57 23.91 37.52 8.73
C LEU A 57 23.45 38.53 9.79
N LEU A 58 22.92 38.04 10.93
CA LEU A 58 22.50 38.88 12.05
C LEU A 58 23.65 39.68 12.65
N LEU A 59 24.84 39.06 12.79
CA LEU A 59 26.05 39.75 13.26
C LEU A 59 26.49 40.84 12.28
N VAL A 60 26.33 40.62 10.97
CA VAL A 60 26.63 41.62 9.93
C VAL A 60 25.59 42.75 9.94
N LEU A 61 24.32 42.42 10.14
CA LEU A 61 23.20 43.38 10.13
C LEU A 61 23.04 44.15 11.45
N LEU A 62 23.64 43.69 12.55
CA LEU A 62 23.57 44.39 13.84
C LEU A 62 24.31 45.74 13.73
N PRO A 63 23.63 46.89 13.87
CA PRO A 63 24.33 48.16 13.87
C PRO A 63 25.24 48.25 15.10
N PRO A 64 26.47 48.79 14.97
CA PRO A 64 27.28 49.12 16.13
C PRO A 64 26.54 50.16 17.01
N PRO A 65 26.70 50.13 18.35
CA PRO A 65 26.07 51.12 19.23
C PRO A 65 26.51 52.56 18.85
N PRO A 66 25.60 53.56 18.87
CA PRO A 66 25.87 54.90 18.31
C PRO A 66 26.92 55.68 19.13
N PRO A 67 27.80 56.45 18.45
CA PRO A 67 27.53 57.89 18.18
C PRO A 67 27.75 58.27 16.68
N PRO A 68 27.59 59.55 16.24
CA PRO A 68 27.11 59.93 14.90
C PRO A 68 27.94 59.38 13.73
N PRO A 69 27.33 59.08 12.56
CA PRO A 69 27.92 58.20 11.56
C PRO A 69 29.17 58.82 10.91
N PRO A 70 30.39 58.33 11.20
CA PRO A 70 31.56 58.69 10.40
C PRO A 70 31.41 58.12 8.96
N PRO A 71 32.10 58.67 7.94
CA PRO A 71 32.12 58.13 6.57
C PRO A 71 32.53 56.64 6.50
N ARG A 72 33.14 56.12 7.56
CA ARG A 72 33.44 54.69 7.75
C ARG A 72 32.20 53.80 7.79
N LEU A 73 31.05 54.27 8.31
CA LEU A 73 29.82 53.46 8.32
C LEU A 73 29.23 53.29 6.92
N LEU A 74 29.31 54.31 6.06
CA LEU A 74 28.89 54.20 4.66
C LEU A 74 29.75 53.20 3.89
N LEU A 75 31.07 53.19 4.12
CA LEU A 75 31.98 52.21 3.55
C LEU A 75 31.68 50.79 4.03
N LEU A 76 31.37 50.61 5.32
CA LEU A 76 30.96 49.30 5.85
C LEU A 76 29.65 48.82 5.23
N LEU A 77 28.65 49.70 5.13
CA LEU A 77 27.35 49.36 4.55
C LEU A 77 27.46 49.03 3.05
N LEU A 78 28.32 49.75 2.33
CA LEU A 78 28.62 49.49 0.92
C LEU A 78 29.39 48.18 0.72
N LEU A 79 30.24 47.77 1.68
CA LEU A 79 30.89 46.45 1.68
C LEU A 79 29.94 45.31 2.08
N GLN A 80 28.93 45.58 2.91
CA GLN A 80 27.94 44.58 3.34
C GLN A 80 26.93 44.23 2.25
N LEU A 81 26.54 45.19 1.40
CA LEU A 81 25.56 44.99 0.34
C LEU A 81 25.92 43.86 -0.66
N PRO A 82 27.14 43.78 -1.24
CA PRO A 82 27.51 42.69 -2.13
C PRO A 82 27.55 41.34 -1.40
N LEU A 83 27.88 41.34 -0.10
CA LEU A 83 27.88 40.12 0.73
C LEU A 83 26.45 39.62 0.95
N LEU A 84 25.49 40.52 1.26
CA LEU A 84 24.07 40.17 1.36
C LEU A 84 23.51 39.68 0.02
N LEU A 85 23.87 40.33 -1.08
CA LEU A 85 23.47 39.93 -2.43
C LEU A 85 23.96 38.52 -2.79
N LEU A 86 25.13 38.12 -2.29
CA LEU A 86 25.68 36.77 -2.47
C LEU A 86 25.06 35.74 -1.52
N LEU A 87 24.74 36.12 -0.28
CA LEU A 87 24.15 35.24 0.72
C LEU A 87 22.71 34.82 0.39
N LEU A 88 21.91 35.74 -0.16
CA LEU A 88 20.50 35.47 -0.48
C LEU A 88 20.31 34.29 -1.48
N PRO A 89 20.96 34.26 -2.66
CA PRO A 89 20.83 33.13 -3.59
C PRO A 89 21.41 31.84 -3.02
N LEU A 90 22.44 31.91 -2.17
CA LEU A 90 22.98 30.74 -1.47
C LEU A 90 21.95 30.14 -0.49
N LEU A 91 21.24 30.99 0.26
CA LEU A 91 20.15 30.57 1.15
C LEU A 91 18.99 29.95 0.36
N LEU A 92 18.60 30.55 -0.76
CA LEU A 92 17.57 30.01 -1.66
C LEU A 92 17.98 28.63 -2.20
N LEU A 93 19.23 28.49 -2.67
CA LEU A 93 19.76 27.23 -3.17
C LEU A 93 19.75 26.15 -2.08
N LEU A 94 20.15 26.50 -0.86
CA LEU A 94 20.13 25.59 0.28
C LEU A 94 18.70 25.12 0.61
N LEU A 95 17.73 26.04 0.60
CA LEU A 95 16.32 25.73 0.79
C LEU A 95 15.79 24.80 -0.30
N LEU A 96 16.14 25.06 -1.56
CA LEU A 96 15.77 24.20 -2.69
C LEU A 96 16.38 22.80 -2.56
N LEU A 97 17.65 22.73 -2.17
CA LEU A 97 18.37 21.47 -1.92
C LEU A 97 17.73 20.67 -0.79
N LEU A 98 17.15 21.33 0.21
CA LEU A 98 16.39 20.69 1.29
C LEU A 98 15.00 20.23 0.83
N LEU A 99 14.32 21.01 0.00
CA LEU A 99 12.95 20.71 -0.45
C LEU A 99 12.91 19.57 -1.46
N LEU A 100 13.88 19.49 -2.36
CA LEU A 100 13.97 18.46 -3.40
C LEU A 100 13.90 17.00 -2.86
N PRO A 101 14.75 16.59 -1.89
CA PRO A 101 14.71 15.23 -1.36
C PRO A 101 13.44 14.95 -0.57
N LEU A 102 12.84 15.95 0.09
CA LEU A 102 11.54 15.82 0.74
C LEU A 102 10.42 15.55 -0.27
N LEU A 103 10.40 16.26 -1.39
CA LEU A 103 9.43 16.04 -2.47
C LEU A 103 9.59 14.65 -3.09
N LEU A 104 10.83 14.21 -3.31
CA LEU A 104 11.12 12.86 -3.81
C LEU A 104 10.65 11.78 -2.82
N LEU A 105 10.89 11.98 -1.53
CA LEU A 105 10.41 11.08 -0.47
C LEU A 105 8.87 11.01 -0.45
N LEU A 106 8.20 12.15 -0.57
CA LEU A 106 6.73 12.21 -0.64
C LEU A 106 6.20 11.46 -1.87
N LEU A 107 6.82 11.66 -3.03
CA LEU A 107 6.47 10.96 -4.27
C LEU A 107 6.66 9.45 -4.12
N LEU A 108 7.78 9.03 -3.52
CA LEU A 108 8.06 7.62 -3.23
C LEU A 108 6.99 7.03 -2.32
N LEU A 109 6.63 7.72 -1.23
CA LEU A 109 5.58 7.31 -0.31
C LEU A 109 4.22 7.18 -1.01
N LEU A 110 3.88 8.12 -1.90
CA LEU A 110 2.63 8.06 -2.67
C LEU A 110 2.61 6.85 -3.61
N LEU A 111 3.71 6.60 -4.32
CA LEU A 111 3.85 5.44 -5.20
C LEU A 111 3.71 4.13 -4.42
N LEU A 112 4.30 4.09 -3.22
CA LEU A 112 4.24 2.98 -2.28
C LEU A 112 2.81 2.68 -1.84
N LEU A 113 2.08 3.72 -1.47
CA LEU A 113 0.68 3.63 -1.07
C LEU A 113 -0.19 3.14 -2.23
N LEU A 114 0.05 3.64 -3.45
CA LEU A 114 -0.64 3.20 -4.65
C LEU A 114 -0.39 1.71 -4.93
N LEU A 115 0.86 1.25 -4.79
CA LEU A 115 1.21 -0.16 -4.95
C LEU A 115 0.49 -1.04 -3.91
N LEU A 116 0.45 -0.60 -2.66
CA LEU A 116 -0.25 -1.30 -1.59
C LEU A 116 -1.76 -1.40 -1.89
N LEU A 117 -2.37 -0.29 -2.34
CA LEU A 117 -3.78 -0.25 -2.72
C LEU A 117 -4.07 -1.20 -3.89
N LEU A 118 -3.21 -1.22 -4.91
CA LEU A 118 -3.34 -2.11 -6.05
C LEU A 118 -3.27 -3.58 -5.61
N LEU A 119 -2.33 -3.91 -4.73
CA LEU A 119 -2.17 -5.26 -4.19
C LEU A 119 -3.40 -5.68 -3.36
N LEU A 120 -3.94 -4.77 -2.56
CA LEU A 120 -5.18 -5.00 -1.81
C LEU A 120 -6.37 -5.23 -2.74
N LEU A 121 -6.49 -4.44 -3.81
CA LEU A 121 -7.54 -4.60 -4.82
C LEU A 121 -7.43 -5.96 -5.51
N LEU A 122 -6.21 -6.38 -5.87
CA LEU A 122 -5.97 -7.70 -6.47
C LEU A 122 -6.38 -8.83 -5.52
N LEU A 123 -6.04 -8.72 -4.23
CA LEU A 123 -6.46 -9.67 -3.21
C LEU A 123 -7.98 -9.74 -3.09
N LEU A 124 -8.66 -8.60 -3.07
CA LEU A 124 -10.12 -8.53 -3.02
C LEU A 124 -10.75 -9.20 -4.25
N LEU A 125 -10.20 -8.93 -5.45
CA LEU A 125 -10.66 -9.55 -6.68
C LEU A 125 -10.49 -11.08 -6.64
N LEU A 126 -9.33 -11.55 -6.16
CA LEU A 126 -9.07 -12.99 -5.99
C LEU A 126 -10.08 -13.62 -5.03
N LEU A 127 -10.35 -12.96 -3.90
CA LEU A 127 -11.35 -13.41 -2.92
C LEU A 127 -12.76 -13.46 -3.52
N LEU A 128 -13.13 -12.47 -4.33
CA LEU A 128 -14.42 -12.43 -5.02
C LEU A 128 -14.55 -13.57 -6.05
N LEU A 129 -13.53 -13.75 -6.89
CA LEU A 129 -13.49 -14.84 -7.87
C LEU A 129 -13.63 -16.20 -7.18
N LEU A 130 -12.97 -16.34 -6.05
CA LEU A 130 -13.02 -17.53 -5.23
C LEU A 130 -14.41 -17.80 -4.66
N LEU A 131 -15.06 -16.76 -4.11
CA LEU A 131 -16.43 -16.87 -3.62
C LEU A 131 -17.38 -17.30 -4.75
N LEU A 132 -17.20 -16.74 -5.94
CA LEU A 132 -17.97 -17.11 -7.13
C LEU A 132 -17.75 -18.58 -7.51
N LEU A 133 -16.50 -19.05 -7.50
CA LEU A 133 -16.18 -20.46 -7.78
C LEU A 133 -16.83 -21.40 -6.76
N LEU A 134 -16.78 -21.05 -5.48
CA LEU A 134 -17.42 -21.82 -4.41
C LEU A 134 -18.94 -21.90 -4.62
N LEU A 135 -19.57 -20.77 -4.96
CA LEU A 135 -21.00 -20.71 -5.26
C LEU A 135 -21.36 -21.60 -6.45
N LEU A 136 -20.57 -21.55 -7.53
CA LEU A 136 -20.76 -22.39 -8.70
C LEU A 136 -20.65 -23.88 -8.37
N LEU A 137 -19.65 -24.25 -7.56
CA LEU A 137 -19.46 -25.63 -7.12
C LEU A 137 -20.64 -26.12 -6.26
N LEU A 138 -21.13 -25.27 -5.36
CA LEU A 138 -22.31 -25.56 -4.55
C LEU A 138 -23.56 -25.76 -5.43
N LEU A 139 -23.76 -24.91 -6.42
CA LEU A 139 -24.86 -25.02 -7.38
C LEU A 139 -24.78 -26.33 -8.17
N LEU A 140 -23.58 -26.71 -8.64
CA LEU A 140 -23.36 -27.97 -9.33
C LEU A 140 -23.68 -29.18 -8.44
N LEU A 141 -23.25 -29.14 -7.18
CA LEU A 141 -23.55 -30.19 -6.21
C LEU A 141 -25.06 -30.33 -5.97
N LEU A 142 -25.77 -29.20 -5.84
CA LEU A 142 -27.23 -29.19 -5.69
C LEU A 142 -27.92 -29.80 -6.91
N LEU A 143 -27.47 -29.44 -8.12
CA LEU A 143 -28.01 -29.99 -9.37
C LEU A 143 -27.80 -31.51 -9.45
N LEU A 144 -26.61 -31.99 -9.08
CA LEU A 144 -26.32 -33.43 -9.05
C LEU A 144 -27.22 -34.17 -8.06
N LEU A 145 -27.43 -33.60 -6.86
CA LEU A 145 -28.33 -34.16 -5.86
C LEU A 145 -29.77 -34.26 -6.38
N LEU A 146 -30.25 -33.20 -7.04
CA LEU A 146 -31.58 -33.18 -7.64
C LEU A 146 -31.74 -34.26 -8.72
N LEU A 147 -30.74 -34.42 -9.58
CA LEU A 147 -30.73 -35.46 -10.61
C LEU A 147 -30.77 -36.87 -9.99
N LEU A 148 -29.98 -37.10 -8.95
CA LEU A 148 -29.97 -38.39 -8.23
C LEU A 148 -31.34 -38.69 -7.62
N LEU A 149 -31.97 -37.69 -6.98
CA LEU A 149 -33.31 -37.83 -6.42
C LEU A 149 -34.33 -38.20 -7.50
N LEU A 150 -34.27 -37.52 -8.66
CA LEU A 150 -35.14 -37.81 -9.79
C LEU A 150 -34.96 -39.25 -10.29
N LEU A 151 -33.71 -39.71 -10.41
CA LEU A 151 -33.42 -41.08 -10.83
C LEU A 151 -33.95 -42.11 -9.83
N LEU A 152 -33.79 -41.86 -8.54
CA LEU A 152 -34.33 -42.72 -7.48
C LEU A 152 -35.85 -42.80 -7.55
N LEU A 153 -36.52 -41.66 -7.76
CA LEU A 153 -37.97 -41.60 -7.92
C LEU A 153 -38.43 -42.39 -9.15
N LEU A 154 -37.72 -42.27 -10.27
CA LEU A 154 -37.99 -43.04 -11.49
C LEU A 154 -37.84 -44.55 -11.24
N LEU A 155 -36.78 -44.97 -10.56
CA LEU A 155 -36.55 -46.37 -10.23
C LEU A 155 -37.66 -46.92 -9.33
N LEU A 156 -38.07 -46.16 -8.32
CA LEU A 156 -39.18 -46.53 -7.43
C LEU A 156 -40.48 -46.68 -8.22
N LEU A 157 -40.78 -45.76 -9.14
CA LEU A 157 -41.93 -45.85 -10.02
C LEU A 157 -41.89 -47.09 -10.92
N LEU A 158 -40.73 -47.42 -11.49
CA LEU A 158 -40.53 -48.62 -12.30
C LEU A 158 -40.77 -49.90 -11.47
N LEU A 159 -40.24 -49.97 -10.25
CA LEU A 159 -40.45 -51.10 -9.34
C LEU A 159 -41.94 -51.28 -8.99
N LEU A 160 -42.65 -50.18 -8.72
CA LEU A 160 -44.10 -50.21 -8.48
C LEU A 160 -44.87 -50.76 -9.68
N LEU A 161 -44.52 -50.33 -10.89
CA LEU A 161 -45.15 -50.83 -12.13
C LEU A 161 -44.91 -52.34 -12.32
N LEU A 162 -43.67 -52.80 -12.11
CA LEU A 162 -43.34 -54.23 -12.22
C LEU A 162 -44.08 -55.07 -11.18
N HIS A 163 -44.15 -54.60 -9.94
CA HIS A 163 -44.88 -55.28 -8.88
C HIS A 163 -46.37 -55.41 -9.21
N HIS A 164 -46.98 -54.32 -9.70
CA HIS A 164 -48.38 -54.31 -10.11
C HIS A 164 -48.65 -55.30 -11.26
N HIS A 165 -47.78 -55.33 -12.27
CA HIS A 165 -47.91 -56.25 -13.40
C HIS A 165 -47.80 -57.72 -12.97
N HIS A 166 -46.85 -58.03 -12.08
CA HIS A 166 -46.68 -59.39 -11.56
C HIS A 166 -47.92 -59.86 -10.79
N HIS A 167 -48.49 -58.99 -9.96
CA HIS A 167 -49.70 -59.30 -9.19
C HIS A 167 -50.91 -59.56 -10.11
N HIS A 168 -51.05 -58.80 -11.21
CA HIS A 168 -52.12 -59.03 -12.18
C HIS A 168 -51.96 -60.35 -12.94
N HIS A 169 -50.74 -60.73 -13.32
CA HIS A 169 -50.51 -61.98 -14.02
C HIS A 169 -50.76 -63.23 -13.16
N HIS A 170 -50.48 -63.18 -11.85
CA HIS A 170 -50.78 -64.32 -10.98
C HIS A 170 -52.27 -64.51 -10.68
N HIS A 171 -53.08 -63.45 -10.78
CA HIS A 171 -54.52 -63.53 -10.53
C HIS A 171 -55.35 -63.88 -11.78
N SER A 172 -54.72 -64.00 -12.94
CA SER A 172 -55.37 -64.26 -14.24
C SER A 172 -55.15 -65.69 -14.76
N GLN A 173 -54.60 -66.58 -13.92
CA GLN A 173 -54.62 -68.04 -14.09
C GLN A 173 -55.61 -68.65 -13.11
#